data_AF-A0A656G5T6-F1
#
_entry.id   AF-A0A656G5T6-F1
#
_cell.length_a   1.000
_cell.length_b   1.000
_cell.length_c   1.000
_cell.angle_alpha   90.00
_cell.angle_beta   90.00
_cell.angle_gamma   90.00
#
_symmetry.space_group_name_H-M   'P 1'
#
loop_
_entity.id
_entity.type
_entity.pdbx_description
1 polymer ?
#
loop_
_entity_poly.entity_id
_entity_poly.type
_entity_poly.pdbx_seq_one_letter_code
_entity_poly.pdbx_strand_id
1 'polypeptide(L)'
;MTSSIFWYDYETTGINPRNDRALQMAGIRTDTELNEIAPPVNLHCQLSDDILPHPVACMITGITPATLAEKGLCEADFMTRVHAELSAPGTCGAGYNTLRFDDEVTRYSFYRNFFDPYAREWQG
;
A
#
# COMPACT_ATOMS: atom_id res chain seq x y z
N MET A 1 20.69 -12.64 6.92
CA MET A 1 19.47 -11.81 6.92
C MET A 1 18.38 -12.62 7.60
N THR A 2 17.59 -12.01 8.48
CA THR A 2 16.52 -12.71 9.22
C THR A 2 15.23 -12.56 8.44
N SER A 3 14.54 -13.67 8.17
CA SER A 3 13.24 -13.63 7.49
C SER A 3 12.21 -12.88 8.33
N SER A 4 11.38 -12.07 7.68
CA SER A 4 10.30 -11.32 8.33
C SER A 4 9.03 -11.39 7.50
N ILE A 5 7.89 -11.09 8.13
CA ILE A 5 6.62 -10.92 7.44
C ILE A 5 6.23 -9.45 7.53
N PHE A 6 5.89 -8.84 6.41
CA PHE A 6 5.29 -7.51 6.38
C PHE A 6 3.82 -7.65 6.06
N TRP A 7 2.99 -7.53 7.09
CA TRP A 7 1.54 -7.55 7.00
C TRP A 7 1.06 -6.19 6.53
N TYR A 8 0.22 -6.12 5.49
CA TYR A 8 -0.29 -4.84 5.00
C TYR A 8 -1.69 -4.95 4.40
N ASP A 9 -2.33 -3.79 4.29
CA ASP A 9 -3.67 -3.60 3.76
C ASP A 9 -3.80 -2.19 3.15
N TYR A 10 -4.63 -2.05 2.11
CA TYR A 10 -4.95 -0.76 1.53
C TYR A 10 -6.41 -0.37 1.75
N GLU A 11 -6.59 0.93 2.04
CA GLU A 11 -7.85 1.61 1.76
C GLU A 11 -7.74 2.32 0.42
N THR A 12 -8.78 2.23 -0.41
CA THR A 12 -8.73 2.66 -1.81
C THR A 12 -9.97 3.47 -2.21
N THR A 13 -9.84 4.19 -3.32
CA THR A 13 -10.94 4.97 -3.91
C THR A 13 -12.05 4.14 -4.55
N GLY A 14 -11.88 2.81 -4.65
CA GLY A 14 -12.83 1.91 -5.29
C GLY A 14 -12.29 0.48 -5.40
N ILE A 15 -13.02 -0.41 -6.08
CA ILE A 15 -12.73 -1.85 -6.09
C ILE A 15 -11.98 -2.34 -7.35
N ASN A 16 -11.63 -1.44 -8.27
CA ASN A 16 -10.90 -1.78 -9.48
C ASN A 16 -9.42 -1.40 -9.33
N PRO A 17 -8.52 -2.35 -8.99
CA PRO A 17 -7.12 -2.04 -8.69
C PRO A 17 -6.34 -1.44 -9.86
N ARG A 18 -6.85 -1.59 -11.10
CA ARG A 18 -6.24 -1.02 -12.30
C ARG A 18 -6.47 0.48 -12.42
N ASN A 19 -7.66 0.96 -12.04
CA ASN A 19 -8.12 2.33 -12.30
C ASN A 19 -8.23 3.15 -11.02
N ASP A 20 -8.72 2.53 -9.95
CA ASP A 20 -8.87 3.17 -8.64
C ASP A 20 -7.50 3.29 -7.95
N ARG A 21 -7.35 4.34 -7.14
CA ARG A 21 -6.11 4.70 -6.45
C ARG A 21 -6.12 4.30 -4.98
N ALA A 22 -4.93 4.02 -4.45
CA ALA A 22 -4.70 3.88 -3.01
C ALA A 22 -4.95 5.21 -2.30
N LEU A 23 -5.54 5.14 -1.11
CA LEU A 23 -5.79 6.26 -0.20
C LEU A 23 -4.92 6.16 1.05
N GLN A 24 -4.76 4.94 1.56
CA GLN A 24 -3.93 4.63 2.73
C GLN A 24 -3.29 3.27 2.54
N MET A 25 -2.06 3.11 3.06
CA MET A 25 -1.46 1.80 3.31
C MET A 25 -1.11 1.72 4.78
N ALA A 26 -1.59 0.68 5.45
CA ALA A 26 -1.20 0.34 6.80
C ALA A 26 -0.36 -0.95 6.76
N GLY A 27 0.68 -1.04 7.59
CA GLY A 27 1.46 -2.26 7.69
C GLY A 27 2.23 -2.43 8.98
N ILE A 28 2.49 -3.69 9.33
CA ILE A 28 3.23 -4.11 10.53
C ILE A 28 4.23 -5.18 10.12
N ARG A 29 5.46 -5.05 10.64
CA ARG A 29 6.49 -6.05 10.44
C ARG A 29 6.61 -6.97 11.63
N THR A 30 6.61 -8.27 11.39
CA THR A 30 6.83 -9.29 12.41
C THR A 30 8.00 -10.19 12.07
N ASP A 31 8.53 -10.87 13.09
CA ASP A 31 9.30 -12.10 12.89
C ASP A 31 8.37 -13.26 12.47
N THR A 32 8.93 -14.46 12.32
CA THR A 32 8.18 -15.67 11.93
C THR A 32 7.29 -16.23 13.04
N GLU A 33 7.49 -15.80 14.29
CA GLU A 33 6.66 -16.15 15.44
C GLU A 33 5.56 -15.11 15.68
N LEU A 34 5.40 -14.15 14.75
CA LEU A 34 4.39 -13.09 14.75
C LEU A 34 4.59 -12.02 15.83
N ASN A 35 5.82 -11.89 16.37
CA ASN A 35 6.14 -10.76 17.25
C ASN A 35 6.43 -9.52 16.42
N GLU A 36 5.88 -8.37 16.79
CA GLU A 36 6.17 -7.09 16.13
C GLU A 36 7.65 -6.70 16.34
N ILE A 37 8.36 -6.37 15.25
CA ILE A 37 9.80 -6.06 15.27
C ILE A 37 10.14 -4.65 14.75
N ALA A 38 9.13 -3.89 14.32
CA ALA A 38 9.27 -2.50 13.89
C ALA A 38 8.01 -1.71 14.21
N PRO A 39 8.09 -0.36 14.29
CA PRO A 39 6.91 0.48 14.43
C PRO A 39 5.92 0.28 13.27
N PRO A 40 4.60 0.44 13.51
CA PRO A 40 3.61 0.35 12.45
C PRO A 40 3.81 1.45 11.41
N VAL A 41 3.59 1.10 10.16
CA VAL A 41 3.59 2.00 9.01
C VAL A 41 2.14 2.41 8.73
N ASN A 42 1.88 3.71 8.63
CA ASN A 42 0.58 4.23 8.24
C ASN A 42 0.80 5.45 7.33
N LEU A 43 0.58 5.25 6.04
CA LEU A 43 0.82 6.23 4.99
C LEU A 43 -0.51 6.62 4.34
N HIS A 44 -0.67 7.89 3.99
CA HIS A 44 -1.80 8.37 3.20
C HIS A 44 -1.31 8.86 1.83
N CYS A 45 -2.12 8.64 0.79
CA CYS A 45 -1.84 9.09 -0.57
C CYS A 45 -2.81 10.22 -0.94
N GLN A 46 -2.27 11.40 -1.21
CA GLN A 46 -3.00 12.50 -1.80
C GLN A 46 -3.42 12.11 -3.22
N LEU A 47 -4.70 12.25 -3.53
CA LEU A 47 -5.23 12.01 -4.87
C LEU A 47 -4.81 13.15 -5.81
N SER A 48 -4.51 12.79 -7.06
CA SER A 48 -4.35 13.74 -8.16
C SER A 48 -5.70 14.30 -8.60
N ASP A 49 -5.68 15.49 -9.22
CA ASP A 49 -6.87 16.25 -9.59
C ASP A 49 -7.78 15.55 -10.62
N ASP A 50 -7.29 14.51 -11.28
CA ASP A 50 -8.00 13.70 -12.27
C ASP A 50 -8.77 12.51 -11.66
N ILE A 51 -8.74 12.34 -10.33
CA ILE A 51 -9.34 11.20 -9.65
C ILE A 51 -10.62 11.61 -8.91
N LEU A 52 -11.72 10.96 -9.26
CA LEU A 52 -12.98 11.04 -8.54
C LEU A 52 -13.27 9.70 -7.83
N PRO A 53 -13.23 9.64 -6.49
CA PRO A 53 -13.40 8.38 -5.78
C PRO A 53 -14.85 7.89 -5.79
N HIS A 54 -15.02 6.57 -5.73
CA HIS A 54 -16.34 5.94 -5.66
C HIS A 54 -17.03 6.33 -4.34
N PRO A 55 -18.25 6.90 -4.37
CA PRO A 55 -18.88 7.45 -3.16
C PRO A 55 -19.05 6.43 -2.02
N VAL A 56 -19.37 5.18 -2.35
CA VAL A 56 -19.52 4.11 -1.35
C VAL A 56 -18.18 3.72 -0.73
N ALA A 57 -17.07 3.79 -1.49
CA ALA A 57 -15.74 3.53 -0.94
C ALA A 57 -15.38 4.62 0.07
N CYS A 58 -15.64 5.89 -0.23
CA CYS A 58 -15.46 6.99 0.72
C CYS A 58 -16.25 6.77 2.03
N MET A 59 -17.49 6.28 1.93
CA MET A 59 -18.33 5.99 3.10
C MET A 59 -17.80 4.82 3.94
N ILE A 60 -17.25 3.78 3.29
CA ILE A 60 -16.69 2.60 3.98
C ILE A 60 -15.37 2.96 4.66
N THR A 61 -14.46 3.59 3.93
CA THR A 61 -13.11 3.92 4.41
C THR A 61 -13.14 5.05 5.45
N GLY A 62 -14.08 5.98 5.34
CA GLY A 62 -14.13 7.18 6.19
C GLY A 62 -12.96 8.14 5.97
N ILE A 63 -12.10 7.92 4.97
CA ILE A 63 -10.95 8.77 4.66
C ILE A 63 -11.46 10.01 3.93
N THR A 64 -11.33 11.17 4.57
CA THR A 64 -11.84 12.44 4.03
C THR A 64 -10.79 13.18 3.20
N PRO A 65 -11.20 14.07 2.27
CA PRO A 65 -10.27 14.96 1.58
C PRO A 65 -9.40 15.81 2.54
N ALA A 66 -9.94 16.21 3.71
CA ALA A 66 -9.18 16.95 4.71
C ALA A 66 -8.04 16.11 5.32
N THR A 67 -8.29 14.82 5.58
CA THR A 67 -7.27 13.88 6.05
C THR A 67 -6.14 13.74 5.03
N LEU A 68 -6.49 13.61 3.73
CA LEU A 68 -5.49 13.52 2.67
C LEU A 68 -4.71 14.83 2.49
N ALA A 69 -5.37 15.98 2.57
CA ALA A 69 -4.69 17.28 2.48
C ALA A 69 -3.69 17.52 3.63
N GLU A 70 -3.99 17.00 4.83
CA GLU A 70 -3.12 17.13 6.00
C GLU A 70 -1.96 16.12 6.01
N LYS A 71 -2.24 14.86 5.63
CA LYS A 71 -1.33 13.72 5.86
C LYS A 71 -0.81 13.07 4.58
N GLY A 72 -1.41 13.38 3.45
CA GLY A 72 -1.19 12.72 2.18
C GLY A 72 0.16 13.06 1.56
N LEU A 73 0.83 12.04 1.06
CA LEU A 73 1.98 12.14 0.17
C LEU A 73 1.50 12.12 -1.28
N CYS A 74 2.26 12.69 -2.21
CA CYS A 74 1.99 12.40 -3.62
C CYS A 74 2.19 10.89 -3.91
N GLU A 75 1.53 10.35 -4.95
CA GLU A 75 1.58 8.90 -5.24
C GLU A 75 3.02 8.38 -5.40
N ALA A 76 3.92 9.18 -5.98
CA ALA A 76 5.33 8.82 -6.13
C ALA A 76 6.06 8.63 -4.80
N ASP A 77 5.92 9.57 -3.86
CA ASP A 77 6.55 9.48 -2.54
C ASP A 77 5.89 8.39 -1.69
N PHE A 78 4.57 8.24 -1.80
CA PHE A 78 3.82 7.17 -1.15
C PHE A 78 4.33 5.79 -1.61
N MET A 79 4.37 5.55 -2.92
CA MET A 79 4.82 4.27 -3.47
C MET A 79 6.31 4.02 -3.26
N THR A 80 7.15 5.05 -3.18
CA THR A 80 8.57 4.91 -2.80
C THR A 80 8.71 4.31 -1.41
N ARG A 81 7.89 4.75 -0.44
CA ARG A 81 7.92 4.23 0.93
C ARG A 81 7.32 2.83 1.03
N VAL A 82 6.21 2.58 0.34
CA VAL A 82 5.62 1.23 0.20
C VAL A 82 6.64 0.25 -0.38
N HIS A 83 7.33 0.65 -1.45
CA HIS A 83 8.36 -0.17 -2.08
C HIS A 83 9.51 -0.50 -1.12
N ALA A 84 9.95 0.47 -0.31
CA ALA A 84 11.01 0.25 0.66
C ALA A 84 10.62 -0.80 1.72
N GLU A 85 9.37 -0.79 2.18
CA GLU A 85 8.87 -1.79 3.14
C GLU A 85 8.72 -3.18 2.50
N LEU A 86 8.08 -3.26 1.33
CA LEU A 86 7.79 -4.53 0.68
C LEU A 86 9.02 -5.20 0.05
N SER A 87 10.02 -4.41 -0.35
CA SER A 87 11.23 -4.92 -1.03
C SER A 87 12.42 -5.09 -0.08
N ALA A 88 12.22 -4.90 1.23
CA ALA A 88 13.26 -5.16 2.21
C ALA A 88 13.70 -6.64 2.12
N PRO A 89 15.00 -6.96 2.03
CA PRO A 89 15.45 -8.33 1.84
C PRO A 89 14.94 -9.31 2.90
N GLY A 90 14.55 -10.52 2.48
CA GLY A 90 13.98 -11.53 3.37
C GLY A 90 12.56 -11.23 3.87
N THR A 91 11.83 -10.33 3.20
CA THR A 91 10.42 -10.01 3.53
C THR A 91 9.46 -10.91 2.78
N CYS A 92 8.55 -11.53 3.52
CA CYS A 92 7.30 -12.08 2.99
C CYS A 92 6.22 -11.01 3.11
N GLY A 93 5.77 -10.43 1.99
CA GLY A 93 4.59 -9.55 1.99
C GLY A 93 3.33 -10.39 2.15
N ALA A 94 2.50 -10.07 3.15
CA ALA A 94 1.30 -10.84 3.47
C ALA A 94 0.13 -9.94 3.89
N GLY A 95 -1.09 -10.47 3.83
CA GLY A 95 -2.30 -9.80 4.25
C GLY A 95 -3.52 -10.70 3.98
N TYR A 96 -4.72 -10.12 4.05
CA TYR A 96 -5.96 -10.86 3.82
C TYR A 96 -6.55 -10.50 2.45
N ASN A 97 -6.74 -11.51 1.58
CA ASN A 97 -7.18 -11.32 0.19
C ASN A 97 -6.23 -10.48 -0.71
N THR A 98 -5.04 -10.16 -0.20
CA THR A 98 -4.02 -9.34 -0.85
C THR A 98 -3.67 -9.79 -2.26
N LEU A 99 -3.48 -11.10 -2.47
CA LEU A 99 -3.12 -11.68 -3.79
C LEU A 99 -4.10 -11.31 -4.92
N ARG A 100 -5.37 -11.04 -4.59
CA ARG A 100 -6.44 -10.75 -5.56
C ARG A 100 -6.83 -9.27 -5.59
N PHE A 101 -6.27 -8.44 -4.70
CA PHE A 101 -6.61 -7.04 -4.61
C PHE A 101 -5.40 -6.15 -4.31
N ASP A 102 -4.88 -6.13 -3.09
CA ASP A 102 -3.80 -5.23 -2.66
C ASP A 102 -2.49 -5.41 -3.44
N ASP A 103 -2.19 -6.63 -3.86
CA ASP A 103 -1.07 -6.92 -4.76
C ASP A 103 -1.29 -6.28 -6.14
N GLU A 104 -2.51 -6.33 -6.66
CA GLU A 104 -2.85 -5.68 -7.91
C GLU A 104 -2.77 -4.15 -7.77
N VAL A 105 -3.30 -3.59 -6.68
CA VAL A 105 -3.15 -2.16 -6.36
C VAL A 105 -1.67 -1.78 -6.32
N THR A 106 -0.84 -2.57 -5.66
CA THR A 106 0.62 -2.36 -5.57
C THR A 106 1.27 -2.42 -6.95
N ARG A 107 1.00 -3.47 -7.75
CA ARG A 107 1.55 -3.66 -9.10
C ARG A 107 1.20 -2.50 -10.03
N TYR A 108 -0.08 -2.11 -10.11
CA TYR A 108 -0.48 -0.99 -10.96
C TYR A 108 0.08 0.34 -10.46
N SER A 109 0.19 0.54 -9.15
CA SER A 109 0.75 1.77 -8.58
C SER A 109 2.26 1.87 -8.80
N PHE A 110 3.00 0.77 -8.67
CA PHE A 110 4.41 0.69 -9.07
C PHE A 110 4.60 0.95 -10.56
N TYR A 111 3.78 0.34 -11.42
CA TYR A 111 3.80 0.61 -12.85
C TYR A 111 3.64 2.10 -13.16
N ARG A 112 2.66 2.78 -12.54
CA ARG A 112 2.44 4.23 -12.74
C ARG A 112 3.60 5.09 -12.22
N ASN A 113 4.35 4.61 -11.24
CA ASN A 113 5.42 5.35 -10.57
C ASN A 113 6.83 4.81 -10.89
N PHE A 114 6.98 4.13 -12.04
CA PHE A 114 8.27 3.71 -12.60
C PHE A 114 9.08 2.70 -11.76
N PHE A 115 8.41 1.91 -10.93
CA PHE A 115 9.01 0.73 -10.27
C PHE A 115 8.73 -0.53 -11.08
N ASP A 116 9.59 -1.55 -10.94
CA ASP A 116 9.26 -2.89 -11.44
C ASP A 116 8.07 -3.44 -10.62
N PRO A 117 6.93 -3.77 -11.24
CA PRO A 117 5.73 -4.17 -10.51
C PRO A 117 5.87 -5.48 -9.73
N TYR A 118 6.82 -6.33 -10.12
CA TYR A 118 6.91 -7.73 -9.67
C TYR A 118 8.19 -8.03 -8.90
N ALA A 119 9.25 -7.23 -9.07
CA ALA A 119 10.57 -7.46 -8.46
C ALA A 119 10.48 -7.79 -6.96
N ARG A 120 9.72 -7.02 -6.16
CA ARG A 120 9.57 -7.25 -4.72
C ARG A 120 9.00 -8.61 -4.33
N GLU A 121 8.35 -9.32 -5.27
CA GLU A 121 7.66 -10.58 -5.00
C GLU A 121 8.59 -11.80 -5.09
N TRP A 122 9.79 -11.62 -5.66
CA TRP A 122 10.73 -12.71 -5.88
C TRP A 122 12.20 -12.31 -5.69
N GLN A 123 12.54 -11.03 -5.85
CA GLN A 123 13.87 -10.52 -5.55
C GLN A 123 13.99 -10.40 -4.02
N GLY A 124 14.78 -11.30 -3.45
CA GLY A 124 15.09 -11.37 -2.03
C GLY A 124 16.48 -11.93 -1.82
#